data_AF-N6YVK7-F1
#
_entry.id   AF-N6YVK7-F1
#
_cell.length_a   1.000
_cell.length_b   1.000
_cell.length_c   1.000
_cell.angle_alpha   90.00
_cell.angle_beta   90.00
_cell.angle_gamma   90.00
#
_symmetry.space_group_name_H-M   'P 1'
#
loop_
_entity.id
_entity.type
_entity.pdbx_description
1 polymer ?
#
loop_
_entity_poly.entity_id
_entity_poly.type
_entity_poly.pdbx_seq_one_letter_code
_entity_poly.pdbx_strand_id
1 'polypeptide(L)'
;MACLMLMFATPALFYALGYALLANAYTGSANRLLQWVFGSGAAWFDIETWSGLVTVMVLKKVSVIYLFLIGLFRALDASHDDASLVSGVSQAGAFFHINLPILAPALA
;
A
#
# COMPACT_ATOMS: atom_id res chain seq x y z
N MET A 1 -4.60 8.58 -6.40
CA MET A 1 -5.65 7.81 -7.13
C MET A 1 -5.08 7.03 -8.32
N ALA A 2 -4.43 7.70 -9.27
CA ALA A 2 -4.01 7.11 -10.55
C ALA A 2 -3.14 5.85 -10.41
N CYS A 3 -2.14 5.85 -9.53
CA CYS A 3 -1.27 4.69 -9.31
C CYS A 3 -2.03 3.45 -8.81
N LEU A 4 -3.01 3.63 -7.91
CA LEU A 4 -3.83 2.52 -7.39
C LEU A 4 -4.75 1.96 -8.46
N MET A 5 -5.33 2.83 -9.30
CA MET A 5 -6.14 2.39 -10.45
C MET A 5 -5.30 1.61 -11.47
N LEU A 6 -4.07 2.06 -11.72
CA LEU A 6 -3.13 1.37 -12.60
C LEU A 6 -2.77 -0.01 -12.03
N MET A 7 -2.46 -0.09 -10.74
CA MET A 7 -2.23 -1.36 -10.05
C MET A 7 -3.45 -2.27 -10.17
N PHE A 8 -4.66 -1.76 -9.95
CA PHE A 8 -5.90 -2.54 -10.07
C PHE A 8 -6.12 -3.08 -11.49
N ALA A 9 -6.01 -2.21 -12.50
CA ALA A 9 -6.24 -2.55 -13.91
C ALA A 9 -5.22 -3.54 -14.49
N THR A 10 -4.01 -3.58 -13.94
CA THR A 10 -2.95 -4.49 -14.42
C THR A 10 -3.32 -5.96 -14.12
N PRO A 11 -3.39 -6.86 -15.12
CA PRO A 11 -3.68 -8.26 -14.85
C PRO A 11 -2.65 -8.89 -13.91
N ALA A 12 -3.08 -9.82 -13.05
CA ALA A 12 -2.26 -10.39 -11.98
C ALA A 12 -0.95 -11.02 -12.51
N LEU A 13 -1.01 -11.68 -13.67
CA LEU A 13 0.17 -12.31 -14.29
C LEU A 13 1.23 -11.27 -14.67
N PHE A 14 0.84 -10.19 -15.36
CA PHE A 14 1.78 -9.13 -15.75
C PHE A 14 2.33 -8.38 -14.55
N TYR A 15 1.50 -8.19 -13.51
CA TYR A 15 1.94 -7.59 -12.25
C TYR A 15 3.03 -8.46 -11.60
N ALA A 16 2.80 -9.77 -11.46
CA ALA A 16 3.76 -10.69 -10.87
C ALA A 16 5.04 -10.80 -11.70
N LEU A 17 4.94 -10.95 -13.02
CA LEU A 17 6.09 -11.01 -13.92
C LEU A 17 6.91 -9.70 -13.90
N GLY A 18 6.24 -8.55 -13.83
CA GLY A 18 6.92 -7.26 -13.72
C GLY A 18 7.80 -7.18 -12.48
N TYR A 19 7.27 -7.58 -11.32
CA TYR A 19 8.05 -7.62 -10.08
C TYR A 19 9.12 -8.71 -10.08
N ALA A 20 8.84 -9.89 -10.65
CA ALA A 20 9.83 -10.95 -10.84
C ALA A 20 11.03 -10.45 -11.65
N LEU A 21 10.80 -9.81 -12.80
CA LEU A 21 11.88 -9.30 -13.65
C LEU A 21 12.60 -8.09 -13.05
N LEU A 22 11.89 -7.26 -12.27
CA LEU A 22 12.46 -6.07 -11.64
C LEU A 22 13.40 -6.43 -10.48
N ALA A 23 12.97 -7.34 -9.61
CA ALA A 23 13.56 -7.60 -8.29
C ALA A 23 13.98 -9.06 -8.07
N ASN A 24 14.23 -9.81 -9.16
CA ASN A 24 14.91 -11.11 -9.07
C ASN A 24 16.36 -10.92 -8.57
N ALA A 25 16.81 -11.83 -7.71
CA ALA A 25 18.13 -11.76 -7.07
C ALA A 25 19.30 -11.73 -8.08
N TYR A 26 19.17 -12.44 -9.21
CA TYR A 26 20.26 -12.65 -10.17
C TYR A 26 20.16 -11.74 -11.39
N THR A 27 18.94 -11.52 -11.90
CA THR A 27 18.70 -10.83 -13.19
C THR A 27 17.99 -9.49 -13.05
N GLY A 28 17.52 -9.16 -11.84
CA GLY A 28 16.74 -7.96 -11.56
C GLY A 28 17.45 -6.66 -11.96
N SER A 29 16.73 -5.77 -12.66
CA SER A 29 17.26 -4.44 -13.00
C SER A 29 17.39 -3.55 -11.77
N ALA A 30 16.53 -3.71 -10.76
CA ALA A 30 16.61 -2.94 -9.52
C ALA A 30 17.91 -3.23 -8.76
N ASN A 31 18.29 -4.51 -8.63
CA ASN A 31 19.53 -4.91 -7.99
C ASN A 31 20.76 -4.38 -8.74
N ARG A 32 20.75 -4.44 -10.08
CA ARG A 32 21.84 -3.89 -10.90
C ARG A 32 22.01 -2.39 -10.73
N LEU A 33 20.90 -1.64 -10.67
CA LEU A 33 20.94 -0.19 -10.43
C LEU A 33 21.49 0.13 -9.03
N LEU A 34 21.08 -0.63 -8.01
CA LEU A 34 21.61 -0.47 -6.65
C LEU A 34 23.08 -0.81 -6.55
N GLN A 35 23.54 -1.86 -7.23
CA GLN A 35 24.96 -2.22 -7.29
C GLN A 35 25.79 -1.13 -7.98
N TRP A 36 25.22 -0.44 -8.97
CA TRP A 36 25.89 0.69 -9.62
C TRP A 36 26.05 1.90 -8.68
N VAL A 37 25.07 2.16 -7.81
CA VAL A 37 25.09 3.30 -6.86
C VAL A 37 25.87 3.00 -5.58
N PHE A 38 25.65 1.83 -4.99
CA PHE A 38 26.15 1.46 -3.66
C PHE A 38 27.35 0.49 -3.69
N GLY A 39 27.77 0.04 -4.87
CA GLY A 39 28.86 -0.90 -5.06
C GLY A 39 28.41 -2.35 -5.24
N SER A 40 29.31 -3.18 -5.77
CA SER A 40 29.07 -4.60 -6.03
C SER A 40 28.96 -5.39 -4.73
N GLY A 41 27.85 -6.09 -4.53
CA GLY A 41 27.58 -6.93 -3.36
C GLY A 41 26.43 -7.92 -3.63
N ALA A 42 25.96 -8.59 -2.57
CA ALA A 42 24.80 -9.48 -2.64
C ALA A 42 23.55 -8.75 -3.19
N ALA A 43 22.58 -9.53 -3.69
CA ALA A 43 21.31 -8.98 -4.12
C ALA A 43 20.61 -8.26 -2.96
N TRP A 44 20.24 -6.99 -3.17
CA TRP A 44 19.56 -6.17 -2.17
C TRP A 44 18.10 -6.57 -2.01
N PHE A 45 17.49 -7.00 -3.13
CA PHE A 45 16.12 -7.49 -3.20
C PHE A 45 16.09 -8.89 -3.78
N ASP A 46 15.28 -9.75 -3.18
CA ASP A 46 14.90 -11.03 -3.75
C ASP A 46 13.39 -11.25 -3.58
N ILE A 47 12.67 -11.03 -4.66
CA ILE A 47 11.20 -11.13 -4.69
C ILE A 47 10.70 -12.57 -4.67
N GLU A 48 11.58 -13.55 -4.94
CA GLU A 48 11.24 -14.97 -4.94
C GLU A 48 11.21 -15.56 -3.53
N THR A 49 11.71 -14.82 -2.54
CA THR A 49 11.52 -15.13 -1.13
C THR A 49 10.05 -15.03 -0.72
N TRP A 50 9.67 -15.74 0.35
CA TRP A 50 8.31 -15.69 0.87
C TRP A 50 7.87 -14.27 1.25
N SER A 51 8.74 -13.49 1.88
CA SER A 51 8.47 -12.09 2.22
C SER A 51 8.32 -11.22 0.96
N GLY A 52 9.11 -11.47 -0.08
CA GLY A 52 8.98 -10.82 -1.38
C GLY A 52 7.62 -11.07 -2.03
N LEU A 53 7.22 -12.34 -2.10
CA LEU A 53 5.92 -12.76 -2.64
C LEU A 53 4.75 -12.15 -1.86
N VAL A 54 4.79 -12.19 -0.52
CA VAL A 54 3.78 -11.56 0.33
C VAL A 54 3.71 -10.06 0.06
N THR A 55 4.85 -9.38 -0.08
CA THR A 55 4.90 -7.94 -0.35
C THR A 55 4.23 -7.58 -1.68
N VAL A 56 4.55 -8.28 -2.77
CA VAL A 56 3.93 -8.05 -4.09
C VAL A 56 2.42 -8.32 -4.02
N MET A 57 2.02 -9.39 -3.35
CA MET A 57 0.60 -9.73 -3.22
C MET A 57 -0.17 -8.69 -2.42
N VAL A 58 0.39 -8.20 -1.31
CA VAL A 58 -0.22 -7.16 -0.48
C VAL A 58 -0.35 -5.87 -1.28
N LEU A 59 0.69 -5.43 -1.99
CA LEU A 59 0.64 -4.22 -2.82
C LEU A 59 -0.49 -4.28 -3.86
N LYS A 60 -0.66 -5.42 -4.54
CA LYS A 60 -1.77 -5.63 -5.47
C LYS A 60 -3.13 -5.60 -4.77
N LYS A 61 -3.24 -6.19 -3.58
CA LYS A 61 -4.51 -6.19 -2.82
C LYS A 61 -4.89 -4.81 -2.29
N VAL A 62 -3.92 -3.99 -1.92
CA VAL A 62 -4.16 -2.61 -1.44
C VAL A 62 -4.97 -1.81 -2.46
N SER A 63 -4.73 -1.96 -3.76
CA SER A 63 -5.51 -1.23 -4.76
C SER A 63 -7.00 -1.62 -4.75
N VAL A 64 -7.30 -2.90 -4.51
CA VAL A 64 -8.67 -3.40 -4.43
C VAL A 64 -9.33 -2.90 -3.15
N ILE A 65 -8.67 -3.12 -2.00
CA ILE A 65 -9.17 -2.72 -0.68
C ILE A 65 -9.45 -1.22 -0.63
N TYR A 66 -8.57 -0.41 -1.21
CA TYR A 66 -8.77 1.04 -1.30
C TYR A 66 -10.09 1.44 -1.97
N LEU A 67 -10.48 0.75 -3.05
CA LEU A 67 -11.75 1.04 -3.76
C LEU A 67 -12.98 0.75 -2.89
N PHE A 68 -12.90 -0.24 -2.01
CA PHE A 68 -13.97 -0.52 -1.05
C PHE A 68 -13.97 0.50 0.10
N LEU A 69 -12.81 0.87 0.61
CA LEU A 69 -12.69 1.78 1.76
C LEU A 69 -12.98 3.24 1.40
N ILE A 70 -12.64 3.70 0.19
CA ILE A 70 -12.75 5.12 -0.15
C ILE A 70 -14.19 5.65 -0.06
N GLY A 71 -15.20 4.83 -0.40
CA GLY A 71 -16.60 5.21 -0.25
C GLY A 71 -17.00 5.37 1.22
N LEU A 72 -16.54 4.45 2.07
CA LEU A 72 -16.80 4.44 3.50
C LEU A 72 -16.21 5.67 4.19
N PHE A 73 -14.95 6.00 3.91
CA PHE A 73 -14.31 7.19 4.46
C PHE A 73 -14.93 8.50 3.95
N ARG A 74 -15.45 8.53 2.71
CA ARG A 74 -16.15 9.70 2.17
C ARG A 74 -17.53 9.94 2.78
N ALA A 75 -18.10 8.93 3.44
CA ALA A 75 -19.37 9.03 4.13
C ALA A 75 -19.24 9.58 5.57
N LEU A 76 -18.02 9.71 6.10
CA LEU A 76 -17.78 10.33 7.39
C LEU A 76 -18.13 11.82 7.35
N ASP A 77 -18.81 12.31 8.38
CA ASP A 77 -19.14 13.71 8.52
C ASP A 77 -17.92 14.52 9.00
N ALA A 78 -17.58 15.57 8.27
CA ALA A 78 -16.48 16.47 8.58
C ALA A 78 -16.68 17.19 9.93
N SER A 79 -17.93 17.29 10.41
CA SER A 79 -18.26 17.90 11.71
C SER A 79 -17.56 17.20 12.89
N HIS A 80 -17.30 15.89 12.79
CA HIS A 80 -16.58 15.13 13.80
C HIS A 80 -15.09 15.51 13.88
N ASP A 81 -14.45 15.73 12.74
CA ASP A 81 -13.04 16.14 12.68
C ASP A 81 -12.89 17.57 13.22
N ASP A 82 -13.79 18.50 12.85
CA ASP A 82 -13.81 19.87 13.36
C ASP A 82 -14.06 19.91 14.88
N ALA A 83 -15.02 19.12 15.38
CA ALA A 83 -15.30 19.02 16.81
C ALA A 83 -14.11 18.43 17.59
N SER A 84 -13.40 17.47 17.01
CA SER A 84 -12.20 16.86 17.62
C SER A 84 -11.07 17.87 17.77
N LEU A 85 -10.85 18.71 16.75
CA LEU A 85 -9.81 19.75 16.75
C LEU A 85 -10.12 20.84 17.79
N VAL A 86 -11.37 21.30 17.87
CA VAL A 86 -11.80 22.27 18.90
C VAL A 86 -11.66 21.68 20.31
N SER A 87 -11.85 20.37 20.45
CA SER A 87 -11.69 19.64 21.71
C SER A 87 -10.21 19.33 22.05
N GLY A 88 -9.25 19.81 21.27
CA GLY A 88 -7.81 19.62 21.50
C GLY A 88 -7.28 18.24 21.12
N VAL A 89 -8.04 17.44 20.37
CA VAL A 89 -7.61 16.12 19.88
C VAL A 89 -6.81 16.29 18.58
N SER A 90 -5.70 15.57 18.45
CA SER A 90 -4.91 15.57 17.22
C SER A 90 -5.62 14.81 16.09
N GLN A 91 -5.26 15.08 14.83
CA GLN A 91 -5.83 14.36 13.67
C GLN A 91 -5.65 12.83 13.77
N ALA A 92 -4.49 12.37 14.25
CA ALA A 92 -4.27 10.94 14.48
C ALA A 92 -5.17 10.40 15.61
N GLY A 93 -5.34 11.19 16.68
CA GLY A 93 -6.28 10.88 17.75
C GLY A 93 -7.71 10.71 17.24
N ALA A 94 -8.19 11.67 16.44
CA ALA A 94 -9.50 11.63 15.80
C ALA A 94 -9.66 10.42 14.86
N PHE A 95 -8.64 10.14 14.05
CA PHE A 95 -8.63 8.96 13.18
C PHE A 95 -8.83 7.66 13.96
N PHE A 96 -8.06 7.42 15.02
CA PHE A 96 -8.12 6.15 15.76
C PHE A 96 -9.27 6.05 16.77
N HIS A 97 -9.71 7.17 17.37
CA HIS A 97 -10.72 7.16 18.45
C HIS A 97 -12.12 7.56 17.99
N ILE A 98 -12.26 8.19 16.83
CA ILE A 98 -13.55 8.65 16.31
C ILE A 98 -13.84 7.97 14.97
N ASN A 99 -12.99 8.19 13.96
CA ASN A 99 -13.27 7.71 12.60
C ASN A 99 -13.21 6.18 12.50
N LEU A 100 -12.15 5.54 13.01
CA LEU A 100 -12.03 4.07 12.94
C LEU A 100 -13.18 3.34 13.65
N PRO A 101 -13.59 3.71 14.88
CA PRO A 101 -14.72 3.09 15.57
C PRO A 101 -16.06 3.31 14.86
N ILE A 102 -16.29 4.49 14.26
CA ILE A 102 -17.50 4.75 13.44
C ILE A 102 -17.54 3.80 12.24
N LEU A 103 -16.38 3.55 11.63
CA LEU A 103 -16.26 2.68 10.46
C LEU A 103 -16.23 1.18 10.80
N ALA A 104 -15.86 0.81 12.03
CA ALA A 104 -15.72 -0.58 12.47
C ALA A 104 -16.88 -1.53 12.10
N PRO A 105 -18.17 -1.19 12.29
CA PRO A 105 -19.27 -2.08 11.89
C PRO A 105 -19.37 -2.32 10.38
N ALA A 106 -18.84 -1.42 9.54
CA ALA A 106 -18.78 -1.59 8.09
C ALA A 106 -17.50 -2.31 7.62
N LEU A 107 -16.51 -2.47 8.50
CA LEU A 107 -15.24 -3.16 8.25
C LEU A 107 -15.25 -4.63 8.71
N ALA A 108 -16.21 -5.01 9.55
CA ALA A 108 -16.35 -6.34 10.17
C ALA A 108 -16.90 -7.40 9.21
#